data_AF-A0A317UX77-F1
#
_entry.id   AF-A0A317UX77-F1
#
_cell.length_a   1.000
_cell.length_b   1.000
_cell.length_c   1.000
_cell.angle_alpha   90.00
_cell.angle_beta   90.00
_cell.angle_gamma   90.00
#
_symmetry.space_group_name_H-M   'P 1'
#
loop_
_entity.id
_entity.type
_entity.pdbx_description
1 polymer ?
#
loop_
_entity_poly.entity_id
_entity_poly.type
_entity_poly.pdbx_seq_one_letter_code
_entity_poly.pdbx_strand_id
1 'polypeptide(L)'
;MSLGKFIGELPRNGEQWVQYAKRAGLLHKSLRHCKELQSGSCVNDEQFMLFRTICPQPIYPDYFNPADYGLDLTTASNILAMSQGFQAYLNQVGTNNFRGLGEFGTTLVQQTDPLKCSDETPVNSSLISLLQALSLLPTTTTSEWRSTRIRLRGTFGNHNLRSGESPPQFTGKIKSVIECKRYLREKIGKAVDMQEAAEVVAWVSQYPDTDRSIKTHQ
;
A
#
# COMPACT_ATOMS: atom_id res chain seq x y z
N MET A 1 11.97 -24.33 -20.89
CA MET A 1 13.02 -23.54 -20.20
C MET A 1 12.35 -22.82 -19.05
N SER A 2 12.62 -23.25 -17.82
CA SER A 2 12.16 -22.55 -16.61
C SER A 2 12.82 -21.18 -16.60
N LEU A 3 12.02 -20.11 -16.72
CA LEU A 3 12.45 -18.72 -16.59
C LEU A 3 12.85 -18.51 -15.12
N GLY A 4 14.05 -18.98 -14.78
CA GLY A 4 14.62 -18.94 -13.43
C GLY A 4 14.76 -17.51 -12.94
N LYS A 5 14.61 -17.32 -11.62
CA LYS A 5 14.78 -16.06 -10.89
C LYS A 5 15.87 -15.18 -11.53
N PHE A 6 15.48 -14.14 -12.26
CA PHE A 6 16.41 -13.23 -12.96
C PHE A 6 16.92 -12.13 -12.05
N ILE A 7 16.22 -11.89 -10.93
CA ILE A 7 16.45 -10.74 -10.06
C ILE A 7 16.71 -11.26 -8.65
N GLY A 8 17.96 -11.17 -8.20
CA GLY A 8 18.29 -11.41 -6.79
C GLY A 8 17.71 -10.32 -5.88
N GLU A 9 17.78 -9.06 -6.34
CA GLU A 9 17.30 -7.86 -5.65
C GLU A 9 16.61 -6.90 -6.62
N LEU A 10 15.54 -6.23 -6.17
CA LEU A 10 14.79 -5.30 -7.02
C LEU A 10 15.61 -4.05 -7.38
N PRO A 11 15.41 -3.47 -8.57
CA PRO A 11 16.14 -2.28 -9.01
C PRO A 11 15.75 -1.08 -8.14
N ARG A 12 16.75 -0.43 -7.52
CA ARG A 12 16.58 0.73 -6.63
C ARG A 12 16.74 2.06 -7.35
N ASN A 13 17.23 2.05 -8.58
CA ASN A 13 17.36 3.21 -9.45
C ASN A 13 17.29 2.82 -10.94
N GLY A 14 17.27 3.82 -11.81
CA GLY A 14 17.14 3.63 -13.26
C GLY A 14 18.32 2.88 -13.89
N GLU A 15 19.54 3.12 -13.43
CA GLU A 15 20.74 2.43 -13.94
C GLU A 15 20.68 0.93 -13.65
N GLN A 16 20.32 0.55 -12.42
CA GLN A 16 20.14 -0.84 -12.03
C GLN A 16 19.02 -1.50 -12.86
N TRP A 17 17.90 -0.80 -13.06
CA TRP A 17 16.82 -1.32 -13.92
C TRP A 17 17.32 -1.59 -15.34
N VAL A 18 18.05 -0.66 -15.96
CA VAL A 18 18.62 -0.83 -17.31
C VAL A 18 19.59 -2.01 -17.36
N GLN A 19 20.46 -2.15 -16.36
CA GLN A 19 21.38 -3.28 -16.28
C GLN A 19 20.65 -4.62 -16.20
N TYR A 20 19.62 -4.72 -15.35
CA TYR A 20 18.84 -5.94 -15.19
C TYR A 20 18.04 -6.26 -16.46
N ALA A 21 17.41 -5.25 -17.07
CA ALA A 21 16.67 -5.40 -18.32
C ALA A 21 17.58 -5.83 -19.48
N LYS A 22 18.82 -5.34 -19.54
CA LYS A 22 19.81 -5.77 -20.54
C LYS A 22 20.18 -7.24 -20.36
N ARG A 23 20.49 -7.67 -19.13
CA ARG A 23 20.84 -9.07 -18.81
C ARG A 23 19.71 -10.04 -19.12
N ALA A 24 18.47 -9.63 -18.90
CA ALA A 24 17.28 -10.45 -19.15
C ALA A 24 16.74 -10.32 -20.60
N GLY A 25 17.36 -9.51 -21.48
CA GLY A 25 16.89 -9.31 -22.85
C GLY A 25 15.52 -8.62 -22.95
N LEU A 26 15.21 -7.70 -22.03
CA LEU A 26 13.91 -7.04 -21.89
C LEU A 26 13.89 -5.57 -22.34
N LEU A 27 15.03 -4.96 -22.69
CA LEU A 27 15.14 -3.52 -22.99
C LEU A 27 14.12 -3.01 -24.04
N HIS A 28 13.86 -3.81 -25.07
CA HIS A 28 12.96 -3.46 -26.16
C HIS A 28 11.60 -4.16 -26.07
N LYS A 29 11.30 -4.76 -24.93
CA LYS A 29 10.03 -5.44 -24.67
C LYS A 29 9.09 -4.54 -23.85
N SER A 30 7.82 -4.92 -23.88
CA SER A 30 6.73 -4.33 -23.10
C SER A 30 5.82 -5.44 -22.59
N LEU A 31 4.87 -5.13 -21.72
CA LEU A 31 3.87 -6.08 -21.21
C LEU A 31 3.07 -6.78 -22.32
N ARG A 32 2.99 -6.19 -23.53
CA ARG A 32 2.36 -6.81 -24.71
C ARG A 32 3.13 -8.01 -25.25
N HIS A 33 4.39 -8.16 -24.87
CA HIS A 33 5.26 -9.26 -25.30
C HIS A 33 5.23 -10.43 -24.31
N CYS A 34 4.56 -10.28 -23.15
CA CYS A 34 4.32 -11.39 -22.23
C CYS A 34 3.32 -12.37 -22.87
N LYS A 35 3.63 -13.67 -22.88
CA LYS A 35 2.67 -14.69 -23.34
C LYS A 35 1.41 -14.72 -22.48
N GLU A 36 1.58 -14.51 -21.18
CA GLU A 36 0.50 -14.47 -20.21
C GLU A 36 0.92 -13.57 -19.04
N LEU A 37 0.03 -12.66 -18.62
CA LEU A 37 0.25 -11.85 -17.42
C LEU A 37 -0.34 -12.59 -16.23
N GLN A 38 0.50 -12.80 -15.21
CA GLN A 38 0.09 -13.33 -13.92
C GLN A 38 -0.73 -12.28 -13.16
N SER A 39 -1.56 -12.73 -12.22
CA SER A 39 -2.23 -11.84 -11.26
C SER A 39 -1.22 -11.07 -10.40
N GLY A 40 -1.66 -9.97 -9.78
CA GLY A 40 -0.79 -9.16 -8.91
C GLY A 40 -0.11 -9.95 -7.80
N SER A 41 -0.80 -10.94 -7.23
CA SER A 41 -0.26 -11.84 -6.20
C SER A 41 0.78 -12.86 -6.71
N CYS A 42 0.94 -13.01 -8.02
CA CYS A 42 1.74 -14.06 -8.66
C CYS A 42 2.73 -13.50 -9.69
N VAL A 43 3.07 -12.21 -9.60
CA VAL A 43 3.99 -11.54 -10.51
C VAL A 43 5.35 -12.25 -10.50
N ASN A 44 5.85 -12.56 -11.70
CA ASN A 44 7.19 -13.11 -11.88
C ASN A 44 8.21 -12.01 -12.23
N ASP A 45 9.51 -12.35 -12.19
CA ASP A 45 10.60 -11.39 -12.41
C ASP A 45 10.54 -10.71 -13.81
N GLU A 46 10.18 -11.45 -14.86
CA GLU A 46 10.05 -10.88 -16.22
C GLU A 46 8.92 -9.84 -16.28
N GLN A 47 7.74 -10.20 -15.78
CA GLN A 47 6.58 -9.31 -15.73
C GLN A 47 6.87 -8.07 -14.88
N PHE A 48 7.52 -8.23 -13.73
CA PHE A 48 7.92 -7.12 -12.88
C PHE A 48 8.88 -6.16 -13.61
N MET A 49 9.90 -6.67 -14.30
CA MET A 49 10.81 -5.80 -15.05
C MET A 49 10.09 -5.03 -16.15
N LEU A 50 9.10 -5.65 -16.78
CA LEU A 50 8.28 -5.02 -17.83
C LEU A 50 7.30 -3.98 -17.29
N PHE A 51 7.03 -3.95 -15.98
CA PHE A 51 6.37 -2.81 -15.33
C PHE A 51 7.20 -1.53 -15.36
N ARG A 52 8.53 -1.65 -15.57
CA ARG A 52 9.49 -0.54 -15.53
C ARG A 52 9.53 0.16 -14.16
N THR A 53 9.36 -0.61 -13.09
CA THR A 53 9.30 -0.11 -11.72
C THR A 53 10.69 -0.02 -11.09
N ILE A 54 10.87 1.00 -10.26
CA ILE A 54 12.00 1.15 -9.34
C ILE A 54 11.44 1.03 -7.92
N CYS A 55 12.13 0.28 -7.06
CA CYS A 55 11.80 0.07 -5.65
C CYS A 55 12.87 0.71 -4.76
N PRO A 56 12.68 1.97 -4.31
CA PRO A 56 13.58 2.62 -3.38
C PRO A 56 13.73 1.87 -2.06
N GLN A 57 14.66 2.30 -1.22
CA GLN A 57 14.77 1.77 0.14
C GLN A 57 13.46 2.01 0.92
N PRO A 58 13.00 1.02 1.70
CA PRO A 58 11.89 1.23 2.62
C PRO A 58 12.19 2.39 3.58
N ILE A 59 11.18 3.19 3.86
CA ILE A 59 11.22 4.20 4.90
C ILE A 59 10.79 3.53 6.21
N TYR A 60 11.58 3.69 7.26
CA TYR A 60 11.32 3.10 8.56
C TYR A 60 10.45 4.03 9.44
N PRO A 61 9.74 3.50 10.45
CA PRO A 61 8.81 4.29 11.27
C PRO A 61 9.44 5.49 12.01
N ASP A 62 10.74 5.42 12.28
CA ASP A 62 11.54 6.51 12.87
C ASP A 62 11.64 7.75 11.96
N TYR A 63 11.31 7.62 10.68
CA TYR A 63 11.17 8.76 9.77
C TYR A 63 9.92 9.61 10.06
N PHE A 64 8.93 9.07 10.78
CA PHE A 64 7.71 9.82 11.06
C PHE A 64 7.99 10.96 12.04
N ASN A 65 7.93 12.20 11.55
CA ASN A 65 7.92 13.40 12.38
C ASN A 65 6.50 13.99 12.43
N PRO A 66 5.82 13.94 13.59
CA PRO A 66 4.47 14.49 13.75
C PRO A 66 4.35 15.98 13.37
N ALA A 67 5.42 16.76 13.59
CA ALA A 67 5.44 18.19 13.29
C ALA A 67 5.28 18.48 11.80
N ASP A 68 5.79 17.60 10.92
CA ASP A 68 5.66 17.74 9.46
C ASP A 68 4.19 17.67 8.99
N TYR A 69 3.32 17.11 9.84
CA TYR A 69 1.88 16.97 9.62
C TYR A 69 1.04 17.93 10.47
N GLY A 70 1.69 18.88 11.17
CA GLY A 70 1.01 19.84 12.06
C GLY A 70 0.41 19.22 13.31
N LEU A 71 0.92 18.05 13.74
CA LEU A 71 0.42 17.35 14.93
C LEU A 71 1.12 17.86 16.19
N ASP A 72 0.36 18.51 17.06
CA ASP A 72 0.81 18.88 18.40
C ASP A 72 0.61 17.71 19.38
N LEU A 73 1.64 16.86 19.47
CA LEU A 73 1.62 15.71 20.38
C LEU A 73 1.69 16.12 21.86
N THR A 74 2.21 17.30 22.19
CA THR A 74 2.30 17.77 23.57
C THR A 74 0.90 18.09 24.09
N THR A 75 0.13 18.89 23.34
CA THR A 75 -1.25 19.20 23.70
C THR A 75 -2.12 17.93 23.71
N ALA A 76 -1.99 17.06 22.70
CA ALA A 76 -2.72 15.79 22.66
C ALA A 76 -2.41 14.92 23.89
N SER A 77 -1.14 14.82 24.28
CA SER A 77 -0.73 14.06 25.47
C SER A 77 -1.32 14.63 26.75
N ASN A 78 -1.35 15.96 26.91
CA ASN A 78 -1.95 16.62 28.07
C ASN A 78 -3.46 16.37 28.16
N ILE A 79 -4.17 16.44 27.02
CA ILE A 79 -5.62 16.14 26.96
C ILE A 79 -5.87 14.68 27.36
N LEU A 80 -5.08 13.75 26.80
CA LEU A 80 -5.20 12.32 27.07
C LEU A 80 -4.82 11.97 28.52
N ALA A 81 -3.87 12.69 29.14
CA ALA A 81 -3.51 12.53 30.54
C ALA A 81 -4.69 12.81 31.49
N MET A 82 -5.57 13.76 31.12
CA MET A 82 -6.77 14.10 31.89
C MET A 82 -7.96 13.17 31.60
N SER A 83 -7.89 12.34 30.56
CA SER A 83 -8.98 11.45 30.16
C SER A 83 -9.00 10.17 30.99
N GLN A 84 -10.02 10.02 31.83
CA GLN A 84 -10.22 8.80 32.64
C GLN A 84 -10.31 7.53 31.77
N GLY A 85 -10.97 7.62 30.60
CA GLY A 85 -11.07 6.52 29.66
C GLY A 85 -9.71 6.12 29.08
N PHE A 86 -8.86 7.09 28.76
CA PHE A 86 -7.52 6.81 28.25
C PHE A 86 -6.61 6.22 29.34
N GLN A 87 -6.69 6.72 30.57
CA GLN A 87 -5.94 6.15 31.69
C GLN A 87 -6.40 4.71 32.00
N ALA A 88 -7.71 4.45 31.96
CA ALA A 88 -8.24 3.09 32.10
C ALA A 88 -7.75 2.16 30.98
N TYR A 89 -7.69 2.68 29.75
CA TYR A 89 -7.11 1.97 28.61
C TYR A 89 -5.63 1.62 28.85
N LEU A 90 -4.78 2.59 29.22
CA LEU A 90 -3.36 2.34 29.48
C LEU A 90 -3.13 1.26 30.54
N ASN A 91 -3.94 1.26 31.60
CA ASN A 91 -3.88 0.25 32.66
C ASN A 91 -4.29 -1.15 32.19
N GLN A 92 -5.07 -1.26 31.11
CA GLN A 92 -5.57 -2.53 30.58
C GLN A 92 -4.75 -3.06 29.41
N VAL A 93 -3.94 -2.23 28.73
CA VAL A 93 -3.01 -2.68 27.69
C VAL A 93 -2.14 -3.82 28.22
N GLY A 94 -2.16 -4.96 27.53
CA GLY A 94 -1.40 -6.16 27.91
C GLY A 94 -2.04 -7.08 28.96
N THR A 95 -3.17 -6.69 29.57
CA THR A 95 -3.81 -7.45 30.67
C THR A 95 -4.89 -8.43 30.21
N ASN A 96 -5.21 -8.50 28.91
CA ASN A 96 -6.35 -9.24 28.32
C ASN A 96 -7.74 -8.86 28.90
N ASN A 97 -7.84 -7.75 29.64
CA ASN A 97 -9.10 -7.21 30.13
C ASN A 97 -9.64 -6.16 29.16
N PHE A 98 -10.94 -6.26 28.82
CA PHE A 98 -11.62 -5.37 27.87
C PHE A 98 -12.79 -4.60 28.50
N ARG A 99 -12.97 -4.66 29.83
CA ARG A 99 -14.13 -4.07 30.51
C ARG A 99 -13.86 -2.63 30.94
N GLY A 100 -14.87 -1.75 30.80
CA GLY A 100 -14.80 -0.39 31.36
C GLY A 100 -13.88 0.58 30.62
N LEU A 101 -13.61 0.31 29.33
CA LEU A 101 -12.68 1.11 28.51
C LEU A 101 -13.30 2.33 27.84
N GLY A 102 -14.62 2.50 27.91
CA GLY A 102 -15.34 3.58 27.25
C GLY A 102 -15.01 3.66 25.75
N GLU A 103 -14.72 4.86 25.27
CA GLU A 103 -14.40 5.17 23.87
C GLU A 103 -13.11 4.50 23.37
N PHE A 104 -12.20 4.10 24.27
CA PHE A 104 -10.92 3.45 23.92
C PHE A 104 -11.02 1.91 23.82
N GLY A 105 -12.19 1.33 24.07
CA GLY A 105 -12.40 -0.12 23.94
C GLY A 105 -12.10 -0.63 22.54
N THR A 106 -12.59 0.09 21.51
CA THR A 106 -12.33 -0.23 20.10
C THR A 106 -10.83 -0.16 19.77
N THR A 107 -10.12 0.84 20.30
CA THR A 107 -8.67 0.98 20.11
C THR A 107 -7.91 -0.20 20.70
N LEU A 108 -8.26 -0.66 21.91
CA LEU A 108 -7.60 -1.83 22.50
C LEU A 108 -7.84 -3.11 21.69
N VAL A 109 -9.08 -3.30 21.20
CA VAL A 109 -9.38 -4.43 20.31
C VAL A 109 -8.51 -4.33 19.07
N GLN A 110 -8.49 -3.19 18.37
CA GLN A 110 -7.68 -2.99 17.17
C GLN A 110 -6.17 -3.15 17.39
N GLN A 111 -5.64 -2.85 18.57
CA GLN A 111 -4.22 -3.07 18.86
C GLN A 111 -3.89 -4.52 19.21
N THR A 112 -4.80 -5.23 19.85
CA THR A 112 -4.59 -6.64 20.22
C THR A 112 -4.88 -7.60 19.08
N ASP A 113 -5.71 -7.20 18.12
CA ASP A 113 -6.16 -8.04 17.02
C ASP A 113 -5.05 -8.42 16.01
N PRO A 114 -4.11 -7.53 15.59
CA PRO A 114 -2.95 -7.91 14.78
C PRO A 114 -2.07 -9.01 15.39
N LEU A 115 -2.07 -9.12 16.72
CA LEU A 115 -1.34 -10.16 17.45
C LEU A 115 -2.07 -11.52 17.41
N LYS A 116 -3.38 -11.52 17.16
CA LYS A 116 -4.25 -12.70 17.23
C LYS A 116 -4.72 -13.20 15.86
N CYS A 117 -4.95 -12.31 14.91
CA CYS A 117 -5.43 -12.63 13.56
C CYS A 117 -4.29 -13.10 12.64
N SER A 118 -4.64 -13.97 11.69
CA SER A 118 -3.72 -14.48 10.69
C SER A 118 -3.58 -13.58 9.45
N ASP A 119 -4.44 -12.58 9.28
CA ASP A 119 -4.54 -11.76 8.07
C ASP A 119 -4.16 -10.27 8.29
N GLU A 120 -4.19 -9.48 7.22
CA GLU A 120 -3.86 -8.05 7.23
C GLU A 120 -5.05 -7.14 7.59
N THR A 121 -6.22 -7.69 7.87
CA THR A 121 -7.44 -6.91 8.12
C THR A 121 -7.30 -5.95 9.31
N PRO A 122 -6.72 -6.34 10.45
CA PRO A 122 -6.61 -5.45 11.61
C PRO A 122 -5.64 -4.28 11.37
N VAL A 123 -4.51 -4.52 10.70
CA VAL A 123 -3.51 -3.48 10.40
C VAL A 123 -4.05 -2.47 9.38
N ASN A 124 -4.73 -2.95 8.34
CA ASN A 124 -5.38 -2.08 7.36
C ASN A 124 -6.49 -1.23 8.00
N SER A 125 -7.33 -1.83 8.84
CA SER A 125 -8.42 -1.12 9.52
C SER A 125 -7.90 -0.04 10.46
N SER A 126 -6.81 -0.32 11.17
CA SER A 126 -6.14 0.65 12.04
C SER A 126 -5.53 1.80 11.25
N LEU A 127 -4.84 1.52 10.13
CA LEU A 127 -4.30 2.56 9.25
C LEU A 127 -5.41 3.45 8.68
N ILE A 128 -6.50 2.86 8.18
CA ILE A 128 -7.64 3.63 7.63
C ILE A 128 -8.23 4.53 8.71
N SER A 129 -8.40 4.02 9.93
CA SER A 129 -8.92 4.81 11.06
C SER A 129 -8.02 6.00 11.38
N LEU A 130 -6.70 5.81 11.38
CA LEU A 130 -5.73 6.90 11.55
C LEU A 130 -5.83 7.93 10.42
N LEU A 131 -5.85 7.48 9.16
CA LEU A 131 -5.91 8.37 8.00
C LEU A 131 -7.23 9.16 7.93
N GLN A 132 -8.34 8.55 8.33
CA GLN A 132 -9.62 9.25 8.50
C GLN A 132 -9.53 10.32 9.58
N ALA A 133 -8.96 10.00 10.75
CA ALA A 133 -8.77 10.98 11.83
C ALA A 133 -7.88 12.15 11.39
N LEU A 134 -6.79 11.87 10.67
CA LEU A 134 -5.93 12.92 10.10
C LEU A 134 -6.66 13.78 9.07
N SER A 135 -7.61 13.20 8.33
CA SER A 135 -8.42 13.94 7.35
C SER A 135 -9.48 14.83 8.00
N LEU A 136 -9.86 14.56 9.26
CA LEU A 136 -10.75 15.41 10.06
C LEU A 136 -10.06 16.64 10.64
N LEU A 137 -8.72 16.65 10.67
CA LEU A 137 -8.00 17.87 10.99
C LEU A 137 -8.32 18.95 9.94
N PRO A 138 -8.18 20.25 10.26
CA PRO A 138 -8.45 21.32 9.31
C PRO A 138 -7.60 21.16 8.04
N THR A 139 -8.16 20.50 7.02
CA THR A 139 -7.54 20.30 5.73
C THR A 139 -8.45 20.85 4.65
N THR A 140 -7.88 21.32 3.56
CA THR A 140 -8.62 21.80 2.39
C THR A 140 -9.12 20.66 1.50
N THR A 141 -9.00 19.40 1.95
CA THR A 141 -9.20 18.22 1.11
C THR A 141 -10.58 17.63 1.32
N THR A 142 -11.35 17.48 0.23
CA THR A 142 -12.69 16.86 0.23
C THR A 142 -12.64 15.34 -0.01
N SER A 143 -11.48 14.71 0.21
CA SER A 143 -11.26 13.29 -0.05
C SER A 143 -11.34 12.50 1.24
N GLU A 144 -11.84 11.28 1.15
CA GLU A 144 -12.01 10.39 2.29
C GLU A 144 -11.26 9.09 2.07
N TRP A 145 -10.80 8.51 3.18
CA TRP A 145 -10.25 7.16 3.19
C TRP A 145 -11.37 6.15 3.41
N ARG A 146 -11.35 5.06 2.64
CA ARG A 146 -12.38 4.02 2.70
C ARG A 146 -11.75 2.64 2.90
N SER A 147 -12.44 1.76 3.61
CA SER A 147 -12.09 0.34 3.74
C SER A 147 -12.62 -0.52 2.60
N THR A 148 -13.43 0.05 1.70
CA THR A 148 -13.94 -0.65 0.53
C THR A 148 -12.78 -1.05 -0.37
N ARG A 149 -12.59 -2.37 -0.53
CA ARG A 149 -11.61 -2.91 -1.48
C ARG A 149 -12.05 -2.56 -2.90
N ILE A 150 -11.17 -1.92 -3.67
CA ILE A 150 -11.39 -1.63 -5.09
C ILE A 150 -10.50 -2.58 -5.89
N ARG A 151 -11.07 -3.21 -6.92
CA ARG A 151 -10.35 -4.07 -7.84
C ARG A 151 -9.77 -3.23 -8.95
N LEU A 152 -8.47 -3.39 -9.12
CA LEU A 152 -7.73 -2.74 -10.18
C LEU A 152 -7.48 -3.72 -11.32
N ARG A 153 -7.67 -3.25 -12.55
CA ARG A 153 -7.46 -4.03 -13.77
C ARG A 153 -6.69 -3.22 -14.80
N GLY A 154 -5.48 -3.68 -15.13
CA GLY A 154 -4.74 -3.20 -16.28
C GLY A 154 -4.97 -4.07 -17.51
N THR A 155 -5.13 -3.48 -18.68
CA THR A 155 -5.25 -4.21 -19.96
C THR A 155 -4.13 -3.78 -20.90
N PHE A 156 -3.32 -4.75 -21.31
CA PHE A 156 -2.11 -4.55 -22.11
C PHE A 156 -2.20 -5.36 -23.40
N GLY A 157 -2.91 -4.82 -24.40
CA GLY A 157 -3.27 -5.59 -25.60
C GLY A 157 -4.31 -6.67 -25.26
N ASN A 158 -4.00 -7.92 -25.55
CA ASN A 158 -4.89 -9.06 -25.26
C ASN A 158 -4.68 -9.63 -23.84
N HIS A 159 -3.75 -9.07 -23.07
CA HIS A 159 -3.41 -9.56 -21.73
C HIS A 159 -4.01 -8.66 -20.65
N ASN A 160 -4.45 -9.27 -19.55
CA ASN A 160 -5.06 -8.56 -18.43
C ASN A 160 -4.27 -8.80 -17.14
N LEU A 161 -3.91 -7.71 -16.46
CA LEU A 161 -3.41 -7.71 -15.11
C LEU A 161 -4.58 -7.44 -14.16
N ARG A 162 -4.69 -8.22 -13.08
CA ARG A 162 -5.74 -8.08 -12.07
C ARG A 162 -5.11 -8.05 -10.69
N SER A 163 -5.50 -7.08 -9.86
CA SER A 163 -5.28 -7.13 -8.41
C SER A 163 -6.61 -7.07 -7.65
N GLY A 164 -6.73 -7.89 -6.60
CA GLY A 164 -7.88 -7.95 -5.71
C GLY A 164 -9.10 -8.76 -6.19
N GLU A 165 -10.07 -8.88 -5.29
CA GLU A 165 -11.37 -9.55 -5.49
C GLU A 165 -12.45 -8.58 -6.00
N SER A 166 -13.49 -9.10 -6.67
CA SER A 166 -14.53 -8.32 -7.36
C SER A 166 -15.31 -7.36 -6.44
N PRO A 167 -15.33 -6.04 -6.71
CA PRO A 167 -16.12 -5.09 -5.95
C PRO A 167 -17.35 -4.64 -6.73
N PRO A 168 -18.29 -3.96 -6.06
CA PRO A 168 -19.31 -3.16 -6.72
C PRO A 168 -18.68 -2.02 -7.54
N GLN A 169 -19.42 -1.48 -8.51
CA GLN A 169 -18.96 -0.39 -9.40
C GLN A 169 -18.54 0.84 -8.57
N PHE A 170 -17.25 1.18 -8.60
CA PHE A 170 -16.72 2.42 -8.04
C PHE A 170 -16.72 3.51 -9.12
N THR A 171 -17.36 4.65 -8.84
CA THR A 171 -17.49 5.78 -9.79
C THR A 171 -16.65 7.00 -9.41
N GLY A 172 -15.88 6.92 -8.32
CA GLY A 172 -15.05 8.03 -7.84
C GLY A 172 -13.67 8.11 -8.52
N LYS A 173 -12.91 9.15 -8.18
CA LYS A 173 -11.49 9.29 -8.55
C LYS A 173 -10.62 8.78 -7.41
N ILE A 174 -9.82 7.75 -7.67
CA ILE A 174 -8.80 7.27 -6.73
C ILE A 174 -7.66 8.30 -6.71
N LYS A 175 -7.28 8.78 -5.52
CA LYS A 175 -6.13 9.70 -5.34
C LYS A 175 -4.90 9.02 -4.76
N SER A 176 -5.11 7.97 -3.98
CA SER A 176 -4.05 7.17 -3.36
C SER A 176 -4.57 5.77 -3.10
N VAL A 177 -3.65 4.81 -3.08
CA VAL A 177 -3.89 3.41 -2.71
C VAL A 177 -2.99 3.10 -1.52
N ILE A 178 -3.53 2.37 -0.55
CA ILE A 178 -2.79 1.93 0.64
C ILE A 178 -2.91 0.41 0.77
N GLU A 179 -1.83 -0.22 1.20
CA GLU A 179 -1.81 -1.64 1.60
C GLU A 179 -0.86 -1.77 2.80
N CYS A 180 -1.35 -2.35 3.89
CA CYS A 180 -0.51 -2.77 5.01
C CYS A 180 -0.30 -4.27 4.96
N LYS A 181 0.95 -4.69 5.19
CA LYS A 181 1.28 -6.08 5.49
C LYS A 181 1.43 -6.28 6.99
N ARG A 182 1.09 -7.47 7.46
CA ARG A 182 1.20 -7.86 8.88
C ARG A 182 2.64 -7.83 9.40
N TYR A 183 3.61 -8.21 8.56
CA TYR A 183 5.01 -8.29 8.97
C TYR A 183 5.82 -7.12 8.44
N LEU A 184 6.94 -6.84 9.09
CA LEU A 184 7.93 -5.87 8.63
C LEU A 184 8.42 -6.25 7.22
N ARG A 185 8.71 -5.24 6.39
CA ARG A 185 9.13 -5.41 4.99
C ARG A 185 10.28 -6.39 4.82
N GLU A 186 11.24 -6.36 5.75
CA GLU A 186 12.41 -7.26 5.81
C GLU A 186 12.05 -8.74 5.91
N LYS A 187 10.89 -9.08 6.49
CA LYS A 187 10.46 -10.47 6.70
C LYS A 187 9.69 -11.06 5.53
N ILE A 188 9.11 -10.23 4.65
CA ILE A 188 8.22 -10.69 3.57
C ILE A 188 8.93 -10.67 2.21
N GLY A 189 10.00 -9.89 2.09
CA GLY A 189 10.87 -9.88 0.91
C GLY A 189 10.21 -9.31 -0.34
N LYS A 190 10.91 -9.47 -1.48
CA LYS A 190 10.61 -8.78 -2.74
C LYS A 190 9.25 -9.09 -3.36
N ALA A 191 8.60 -10.19 -2.98
CA ALA A 191 7.31 -10.58 -3.58
C ALA A 191 6.21 -9.55 -3.29
N VAL A 192 6.27 -8.91 -2.12
CA VAL A 192 5.34 -7.83 -1.75
C VAL A 192 5.56 -6.60 -2.62
N ASP A 193 6.80 -6.15 -2.79
CA ASP A 193 7.12 -5.03 -3.68
C ASP A 193 6.63 -5.30 -5.12
N MET A 194 6.76 -6.54 -5.59
CA MET A 194 6.28 -6.94 -6.92
C MET A 194 4.75 -6.91 -7.02
N GLN A 195 4.06 -7.31 -5.94
CA GLN A 195 2.60 -7.23 -5.84
C GLN A 195 2.15 -5.76 -5.85
N GLU A 196 2.70 -4.92 -4.98
CA GLU A 196 2.36 -3.50 -4.88
C GLU A 196 2.63 -2.76 -6.20
N ALA A 197 3.75 -3.08 -6.88
CA ALA A 197 4.04 -2.55 -8.20
C ALA A 197 2.97 -2.93 -9.23
N ALA A 198 2.48 -4.17 -9.22
CA ALA A 198 1.39 -4.60 -10.09
C ALA A 198 0.08 -3.83 -9.81
N GLU A 199 -0.18 -3.49 -8.56
CA GLU A 199 -1.35 -2.70 -8.17
C GLU A 199 -1.28 -1.28 -8.71
N VAL A 200 -0.14 -0.62 -8.55
CA VAL A 200 0.08 0.72 -9.11
C VAL A 200 -0.04 0.70 -10.64
N VAL A 201 0.56 -0.29 -11.31
CA VAL A 201 0.47 -0.44 -12.77
C VAL A 201 -0.98 -0.68 -13.22
N ALA A 202 -1.74 -1.51 -12.50
CA ALA A 202 -3.15 -1.73 -12.78
C ALA A 202 -3.98 -0.45 -12.58
N TRP A 203 -3.70 0.33 -11.53
CA TRP A 203 -4.36 1.61 -11.27
C TRP A 203 -4.10 2.62 -12.40
N VAL A 204 -2.83 2.86 -12.73
CA VAL A 204 -2.44 3.82 -13.79
C VAL A 204 -3.01 3.40 -15.16
N SER A 205 -3.07 2.09 -15.43
CA SER A 205 -3.66 1.59 -16.67
C SER A 205 -5.17 1.78 -16.72
N GLN A 206 -5.89 1.60 -15.60
CA GLN A 206 -7.35 1.66 -15.56
C GLN A 206 -7.86 3.10 -15.49
N TYR A 207 -7.13 3.97 -14.79
CA TYR A 207 -7.47 5.37 -14.56
C TYR A 207 -6.30 6.27 -15.01
N PRO A 208 -5.99 6.31 -16.32
CA PRO A 208 -4.90 7.13 -16.81
C PRO A 208 -5.20 8.62 -16.59
N ASP A 209 -4.17 9.42 -16.34
CA ASP A 209 -4.33 10.87 -16.33
C ASP A 209 -4.87 11.34 -17.69
N THR A 210 -5.95 12.12 -17.65
CA THR A 210 -6.62 12.67 -18.84
C THR A 210 -5.77 13.71 -19.57
N ASP A 211 -4.66 14.16 -18.98
CA ASP A 211 -3.78 15.14 -19.59
C ASP A 211 -2.76 14.47 -20.54
N ARG A 212 -3.29 13.89 -21.63
CA ARG A 212 -2.48 13.46 -22.78
C ARG A 212 -2.40 14.57 -23.81
N SER A 213 -1.99 15.78 -23.41
CA SER A 213 -1.47 16.79 -24.34
C SER A 213 -0.03 16.47 -24.78
N ILE A 214 0.36 15.19 -24.86
CA ILE A 214 1.57 14.80 -25.57
C ILE A 214 1.20 14.88 -27.05
N LYS A 215 1.51 16.03 -27.64
CA LYS A 215 1.50 16.25 -29.09
C LYS A 215 2.20 15.06 -29.74
N THR A 216 1.43 14.27 -30.48
CA THR A 216 1.96 13.34 -31.48
C THR A 216 2.77 14.16 -32.47
N HIS A 217 4.09 14.15 -32.32
CA HIS A 217 4.96 14.43 -33.45
C HIS A 217 4.88 13.21 -34.36
N GLN A 218 4.05 13.34 -35.41
CA GLN A 218 4.18 12.58 -36.65
C GLN A 218 5.48 12.97 -37.33
#